data_AF-A0A4U2ZYT0-F1
#
_entry.id   AF-A0A4U2ZYT0-F1
#
_cell.length_a   1.000
_cell.length_b   1.000
_cell.length_c   1.000
_cell.angle_alpha   90.00
_cell.angle_beta   90.00
_cell.angle_gamma   90.00
#
_symmetry.space_group_name_H-M   'P 1'
#
loop_
_entity.id
_entity.type
_entity.pdbx_description
1 polymer ?
#
loop_
_entity_poly.entity_id
_entity_poly.type
_entity_poly.pdbx_seq_one_letter_code
_entity_poly.pdbx_strand_id
1 'polypeptide(L)'
;GIFVCPLLKCKMKTLIRTFMIIAILYTIFIPIIWGFNMQSIGDYGFSPDVSAKDTYLSTTMIQLLFFPIIPVLIHFMFPILPSVILGLWIARYKLLIKPEQHLKKLYYITIIGLAISLIGALPLSFIGTIWYPSVFTAGMINGIHILTGIAGGLAYATGFGIIGSRLKNPGYFSLALIALGKRSLTFFVLNEALLVIFLSPVAFDLGGHVSNALAALIAICIWILSVILALIMEKNNLNGPLEILLRRLVYKK
;
A
#
# COMPACT_ATOMS: atom_id res chain seq x y z
N GLY A 1 -1.83 -9.15 -13.50
CA GLY A 1 -2.89 -10.08 -13.98
C GLY A 1 -2.33 -11.30 -14.66
N ILE A 2 -1.71 -11.13 -15.82
CA ILE A 2 -1.25 -12.20 -16.72
C ILE A 2 -0.36 -13.24 -16.00
N PHE A 3 0.61 -12.81 -15.20
CA PHE A 3 1.52 -13.70 -14.46
C PHE A 3 0.85 -14.53 -13.35
N VAL A 4 -0.30 -14.08 -12.84
CA VAL A 4 -0.98 -14.71 -11.68
C VAL A 4 -2.18 -15.55 -12.12
N CYS A 5 -2.72 -15.32 -13.33
CA CYS A 5 -3.85 -16.08 -13.87
C CYS A 5 -3.69 -17.61 -13.82
N PRO A 6 -2.52 -18.21 -14.15
CA PRO A 6 -2.33 -19.65 -14.03
C PRO A 6 -2.42 -20.16 -12.58
N LEU A 7 -1.90 -19.37 -11.63
CA LEU A 7 -1.86 -19.73 -10.20
C LEU A 7 -3.25 -19.83 -9.58
N LEU A 8 -4.24 -19.14 -10.14
CA LEU A 8 -5.64 -19.24 -9.72
C LEU A 8 -6.20 -20.66 -9.87
N LYS A 9 -5.70 -21.46 -10.82
CA LYS A 9 -6.19 -22.82 -11.11
C LYS A 9 -5.30 -23.93 -10.51
N CYS A 10 -4.13 -23.60 -9.96
CA CYS A 10 -3.18 -24.60 -9.45
C CYS A 10 -3.63 -25.23 -8.13
N LYS A 11 -3.14 -26.45 -7.84
CA LYS A 11 -3.33 -27.13 -6.54
C LYS A 11 -2.61 -26.37 -5.40
N MET A 12 -3.07 -26.52 -4.16
CA MET A 12 -2.49 -25.83 -2.99
C MET A 12 -1.00 -26.13 -2.77
N LYS A 13 -0.57 -27.38 -2.99
CA LYS A 13 0.85 -27.75 -2.89
C LYS A 13 1.71 -26.95 -3.88
N THR A 14 1.23 -26.78 -5.11
CA THR A 14 1.93 -25.97 -6.13
C THR A 14 1.98 -24.51 -5.74
N LEU A 15 0.88 -23.95 -5.22
CA LEU A 15 0.82 -22.55 -4.75
C LEU A 15 1.85 -22.28 -3.65
N ILE A 16 1.93 -23.14 -2.63
CA ILE A 16 2.89 -23.00 -1.52
C ILE A 16 4.32 -23.16 -2.04
N ARG A 17 4.59 -24.14 -2.90
CA ARG A 17 5.93 -24.31 -3.49
C ARG A 17 6.36 -23.09 -4.29
N THR A 18 5.48 -22.56 -5.13
CA THR A 18 5.75 -21.35 -5.91
C THR A 18 5.96 -20.14 -5.00
N PHE A 19 5.15 -19.99 -3.95
CA PHE A 19 5.33 -18.95 -2.94
C PHE A 19 6.72 -19.04 -2.29
N MET A 20 7.13 -20.22 -1.82
CA MET A 20 8.43 -20.41 -1.16
C MET A 20 9.60 -20.05 -2.08
N ILE A 21 9.57 -20.53 -3.33
CA ILE A 21 10.63 -20.24 -4.32
C ILE A 21 10.72 -18.73 -4.57
N ILE A 22 9.59 -18.08 -4.82
CA ILE A 22 9.55 -16.64 -5.07
C ILE A 22 9.97 -15.86 -3.82
N ALA A 23 9.47 -16.23 -2.65
CA ALA A 23 9.82 -15.55 -1.39
C ALA A 23 11.32 -15.63 -1.09
N ILE A 24 11.95 -16.80 -1.29
CA ILE A 24 13.40 -16.97 -1.11
C ILE A 24 14.17 -16.08 -2.09
N LEU A 25 13.79 -16.07 -3.38
CA LEU A 25 14.41 -15.21 -4.38
C LEU A 25 14.34 -13.74 -3.98
N TYR A 26 13.15 -13.25 -3.61
CA TYR A 26 12.95 -11.86 -3.20
C TYR A 26 13.68 -11.54 -1.88
N THR A 27 13.81 -12.49 -0.96
CA THR A 27 14.50 -12.27 0.32
C THR A 27 15.98 -11.94 0.12
N ILE A 28 16.62 -12.59 -0.86
CA ILE A 28 18.02 -12.31 -1.21
C ILE A 28 18.12 -11.06 -2.10
N PHE A 29 17.22 -10.95 -3.07
CA PHE A 29 17.32 -9.99 -4.15
C PHE A 29 16.97 -8.55 -3.74
N ILE A 30 15.90 -8.37 -2.95
CA ILE A 30 15.37 -7.04 -2.61
C ILE A 30 16.37 -6.22 -1.79
N PRO A 31 17.01 -6.74 -0.72
CA PRO A 31 18.02 -5.98 0.02
C PRO A 31 19.18 -5.54 -0.87
N ILE A 32 19.65 -6.39 -1.78
CA ILE A 32 20.78 -6.09 -2.67
C ILE A 32 20.41 -4.97 -3.65
N ILE A 33 19.24 -5.07 -4.29
CA ILE A 33 18.76 -4.02 -5.20
C ILE A 33 18.62 -2.69 -4.49
N TRP A 34 18.01 -2.69 -3.31
CA TRP A 34 17.83 -1.44 -2.57
C TRP A 34 19.16 -0.87 -2.08
N GLY A 35 20.15 -1.71 -1.76
CA GLY A 35 21.52 -1.30 -1.52
C GLY A 35 22.11 -0.53 -2.70
N PHE A 36 22.06 -1.11 -3.90
CA PHE A 36 22.54 -0.44 -5.11
C PHE A 36 21.72 0.80 -5.47
N ASN A 37 20.40 0.77 -5.28
CA ASN A 37 19.53 1.90 -5.56
C ASN A 37 19.87 3.10 -4.68
N MET A 38 19.96 2.91 -3.35
CA MET A 38 20.38 3.99 -2.45
C MET A 38 21.80 4.46 -2.78
N GLN A 39 22.73 3.55 -3.07
CA GLN A 39 24.09 3.93 -3.47
C GLN A 39 24.10 4.79 -4.74
N SER A 40 23.21 4.54 -5.69
CA SER A 40 23.04 5.35 -6.90
C SER A 40 22.41 6.71 -6.62
N ILE A 41 21.55 6.83 -5.61
CA ILE A 41 20.97 8.11 -5.17
C ILE A 41 22.03 8.94 -4.45
N GLY A 42 22.88 8.27 -3.65
CA GLY A 42 23.93 8.92 -2.86
C GLY A 42 23.43 9.52 -1.53
N ASP A 43 22.19 9.24 -1.15
CA ASP A 43 21.56 9.74 0.07
C ASP A 43 20.69 8.64 0.72
N TYR A 44 20.35 8.80 2.00
CA TYR A 44 19.45 7.90 2.74
C TYR A 44 17.97 8.13 2.42
N GLY A 45 17.62 9.23 1.74
CA GLY A 45 16.26 9.59 1.38
C GLY A 45 15.94 9.34 -0.10
N PHE A 46 14.66 9.43 -0.44
CA PHE A 46 14.25 9.64 -1.82
C PHE A 46 14.39 11.12 -2.15
N SER A 47 15.05 11.43 -3.26
CA SER A 47 15.02 12.79 -3.81
C SER A 47 13.58 13.17 -4.18
N PRO A 48 13.18 14.44 -4.01
CA PRO A 48 11.87 14.90 -4.49
C PRO A 48 11.74 14.65 -5.99
N ASP A 49 10.67 13.96 -6.40
CA ASP A 49 10.39 13.66 -7.81
C ASP A 49 10.02 14.91 -8.63
N VAL A 50 9.63 15.98 -7.96
CA VAL A 50 9.25 17.27 -8.55
C VAL A 50 9.83 18.43 -7.75
N SER A 51 10.19 19.50 -8.45
CA SER A 51 10.74 20.74 -7.91
C SER A 51 9.82 21.93 -8.22
N ALA A 52 9.97 23.04 -7.49
CA ALA A 52 9.27 24.30 -7.76
C ALA A 52 9.56 24.91 -9.15
N LYS A 53 10.57 24.38 -9.87
CA LYS A 53 10.88 24.77 -11.25
C LYS A 53 10.08 23.98 -12.29
N ASP A 54 9.44 22.89 -11.89
CA ASP A 54 8.68 22.04 -12.81
C ASP A 54 7.28 22.62 -13.05
N THR A 55 6.77 22.41 -14.26
CA THR A 55 5.40 22.79 -14.64
C THR A 55 4.51 21.57 -14.73
N TYR A 56 3.20 21.75 -14.54
CA TYR A 56 2.25 20.62 -14.59
C TYR A 56 2.31 19.88 -15.93
N LEU A 57 2.48 20.64 -17.03
CA LEU A 57 2.59 20.09 -18.36
C LEU A 57 3.88 19.26 -18.54
N SER A 58 5.03 19.76 -18.10
CA SER A 58 6.30 19.04 -18.19
C SER A 58 6.28 17.76 -17.35
N THR A 59 5.78 17.84 -16.12
CA THR A 59 5.64 16.68 -15.23
C THR A 59 4.69 15.64 -15.82
N THR A 60 3.54 16.06 -16.37
CA THR A 60 2.58 15.14 -16.99
C THR A 60 3.18 14.43 -18.21
N MET A 61 3.91 15.14 -19.07
CA MET A 61 4.55 14.54 -20.24
C MET A 61 5.62 13.52 -19.86
N ILE A 62 6.47 13.84 -18.87
CA ILE A 62 7.48 12.90 -18.36
C ILE A 62 6.80 11.67 -17.77
N GLN A 63 5.77 11.85 -16.95
CA GLN A 63 5.03 10.74 -16.35
C GLN A 63 4.34 9.87 -17.40
N LEU A 64 3.81 10.44 -18.49
CA LEU A 64 3.21 9.67 -19.58
C LEU A 64 4.22 8.75 -20.28
N LEU A 65 5.46 9.23 -20.46
CA LEU A 65 6.55 8.44 -21.06
C LEU A 65 6.98 7.27 -20.15
N PHE A 66 7.05 7.50 -18.84
CA PHE A 66 7.46 6.47 -17.87
C PHE A 66 6.30 5.61 -17.36
N PHE A 67 5.04 6.01 -17.57
CA PHE A 67 3.84 5.28 -17.16
C PHE A 67 3.85 3.79 -17.50
N PRO A 68 4.23 3.33 -18.71
CA PRO A 68 4.28 1.90 -19.00
C PRO A 68 5.45 1.17 -18.32
N ILE A 69 6.52 1.88 -17.99
CA ILE A 69 7.77 1.33 -17.44
C ILE A 69 7.68 1.19 -15.92
N ILE A 70 7.11 2.18 -15.24
CA ILE A 70 7.02 2.24 -13.77
C ILE A 70 6.38 0.98 -13.18
N PRO A 71 5.21 0.48 -13.64
CA PRO A 71 4.63 -0.74 -13.10
C PRO A 71 5.54 -1.95 -13.22
N VAL A 72 6.29 -2.08 -14.31
CA VAL A 72 7.26 -3.17 -14.50
C VAL A 72 8.40 -3.05 -13.50
N LEU A 73 8.95 -1.85 -13.33
CA LEU A 73 10.00 -1.57 -12.36
C LEU A 73 9.55 -1.86 -10.92
N ILE A 74 8.33 -1.46 -10.54
CA ILE A 74 7.79 -1.72 -9.21
C ILE A 74 7.69 -3.23 -8.95
N HIS A 75 7.31 -4.05 -9.92
CA HIS A 75 7.27 -5.52 -9.73
C HIS A 75 8.66 -6.12 -9.49
N PHE A 76 9.73 -5.47 -9.95
CA PHE A 76 11.10 -5.91 -9.76
C PHE A 76 11.68 -5.40 -8.43
N MET A 77 11.38 -4.15 -8.09
CA MET A 77 11.90 -3.48 -6.89
C MET A 77 11.12 -3.79 -5.61
N PHE A 78 9.87 -4.27 -5.74
CA PHE A 78 9.00 -4.58 -4.60
C PHE A 78 8.42 -5.99 -4.68
N PRO A 79 8.23 -6.66 -3.53
CA PRO A 79 7.74 -8.03 -3.45
C PRO A 79 6.21 -8.14 -3.69
N ILE A 80 5.72 -7.67 -4.84
CA ILE A 80 4.30 -7.71 -5.22
C ILE A 80 3.83 -9.15 -5.42
N LEU A 81 4.58 -9.96 -6.19
CA LEU A 81 4.21 -11.34 -6.49
C LEU A 81 4.01 -12.21 -5.24
N PRO A 82 4.96 -12.28 -4.28
CA PRO A 82 4.75 -13.06 -3.06
C PRO A 82 3.56 -12.53 -2.25
N SER A 83 3.35 -11.21 -2.20
CA SER A 83 2.20 -10.59 -1.51
C SER A 83 0.85 -11.00 -2.12
N VAL A 84 0.76 -11.02 -3.45
CA VAL A 84 -0.45 -11.47 -4.17
C VAL A 84 -0.70 -12.96 -3.96
N ILE A 85 0.34 -13.80 -4.04
CA ILE A 85 0.23 -15.25 -3.82
C ILE A 85 -0.19 -15.55 -2.37
N LEU A 86 0.34 -14.79 -1.41
CA LEU A 86 -0.06 -14.85 -0.01
C LEU A 86 -1.55 -14.51 0.12
N GLY A 87 -2.03 -13.43 -0.50
CA GLY A 87 -3.45 -13.08 -0.55
C GLY A 87 -4.32 -14.19 -1.14
N LEU A 88 -3.89 -14.84 -2.22
CA LEU A 88 -4.59 -16.00 -2.81
C LEU A 88 -4.65 -17.18 -1.84
N TRP A 89 -3.56 -17.45 -1.13
CA TRP A 89 -3.52 -18.51 -0.12
C TRP A 89 -4.53 -18.25 1.00
N ILE A 90 -4.58 -17.03 1.55
CA ILE A 90 -5.57 -16.61 2.57
C ILE A 90 -7.00 -16.80 2.05
N ALA A 91 -7.26 -16.34 0.83
CA ALA A 91 -8.58 -16.42 0.21
C ALA A 91 -9.04 -17.88 0.06
N ARG A 92 -8.14 -18.77 -0.36
CA ARG A 92 -8.44 -20.20 -0.50
C ARG A 92 -8.68 -20.91 0.83
N TYR A 93 -7.95 -20.52 1.88
CA TYR A 93 -8.22 -20.98 3.24
C TYR A 93 -9.44 -20.31 3.88
N LYS A 94 -10.11 -19.39 3.17
CA LYS A 94 -11.29 -18.64 3.63
C LYS A 94 -11.06 -17.91 4.96
N LEU A 95 -9.80 -17.56 5.22
CA LEU A 95 -9.34 -17.15 6.54
C LEU A 95 -9.96 -15.81 6.97
N LEU A 96 -10.24 -14.91 6.01
CA LEU A 96 -10.95 -13.65 6.21
C LEU A 96 -12.43 -13.69 5.78
N ILE A 97 -12.88 -14.78 5.14
CA ILE A 97 -14.28 -14.94 4.71
C ILE A 97 -15.14 -15.46 5.86
N LYS A 98 -14.60 -16.37 6.67
CA LYS A 98 -15.22 -16.87 7.91
C LYS A 98 -14.27 -16.68 9.09
N PRO A 99 -13.95 -15.42 9.46
CA PRO A 99 -12.92 -15.13 10.46
C PRO A 99 -13.23 -15.76 11.83
N GLU A 100 -14.51 -15.87 12.18
CA GLU A 100 -15.05 -16.49 13.40
C GLU A 100 -14.54 -17.93 13.61
N GLN A 101 -14.34 -18.68 12.53
CA GLN A 101 -13.87 -20.08 12.57
C GLN A 101 -12.36 -20.19 12.81
N HIS A 102 -11.63 -19.07 12.72
CA HIS A 102 -10.16 -19.05 12.69
C HIS A 102 -9.54 -17.98 13.62
N LEU A 103 -10.29 -17.47 14.60
CA LEU A 103 -9.86 -16.36 15.47
C LEU A 103 -8.51 -16.58 16.14
N LYS A 104 -8.24 -17.79 16.67
CA LYS A 104 -6.95 -18.10 17.29
C LYS A 104 -5.80 -17.97 16.29
N LYS A 105 -5.97 -18.46 15.05
CA LYS A 105 -4.96 -18.35 13.99
C LYS A 105 -4.77 -16.89 13.56
N LEU A 106 -5.87 -16.15 13.38
CA LEU A 106 -5.85 -14.73 13.06
C LEU A 106 -5.07 -13.93 14.11
N TYR A 107 -5.29 -14.21 15.39
CA TYR A 107 -4.60 -13.53 16.49
C TYR A 107 -3.08 -13.78 16.46
N TYR A 108 -2.65 -15.03 16.28
CA TYR A 108 -1.23 -15.35 16.15
C TYR A 108 -0.60 -14.69 14.93
N ILE A 109 -1.26 -14.72 13.77
CA ILE A 109 -0.76 -14.06 12.55
C ILE A 109 -0.62 -12.54 12.79
N THR A 110 -1.61 -11.94 13.45
CA THR A 110 -1.60 -10.51 13.77
C THR A 110 -0.42 -10.14 14.68
N ILE A 111 -0.24 -10.85 15.80
CA ILE A 111 0.84 -10.54 16.75
C ILE A 111 2.21 -10.80 16.14
N ILE A 112 2.41 -11.98 15.55
CA ILE A 112 3.70 -12.37 14.98
C ILE A 112 4.06 -11.43 13.82
N GLY A 113 3.11 -11.14 12.93
CA GLY A 113 3.37 -10.26 11.80
C GLY A 113 3.64 -8.81 12.22
N LEU A 114 2.95 -8.29 13.24
CA LEU A 114 3.27 -6.97 13.82
C LEU A 114 4.66 -6.96 14.45
N ALA A 115 5.03 -7.99 15.22
CA ALA A 115 6.35 -8.08 15.83
C ALA A 115 7.46 -8.11 14.77
N ILE A 116 7.31 -8.92 13.72
CA ILE A 116 8.27 -9.00 12.60
C ILE A 116 8.38 -7.65 11.89
N SER A 117 7.25 -7.01 11.58
CA SER A 117 7.23 -5.72 10.91
C SER A 117 7.87 -4.61 11.75
N LEU A 118 7.63 -4.62 13.07
CA LEU A 118 8.23 -3.66 13.98
C LEU A 118 9.74 -3.87 14.07
N ILE A 119 10.20 -5.10 14.26
CA ILE A 119 11.64 -5.44 14.32
C ILE A 119 12.34 -5.05 13.02
N GLY A 120 11.71 -5.25 11.85
CA GLY A 120 12.27 -4.85 10.57
C GLY A 120 12.30 -3.33 10.34
N ALA A 121 11.42 -2.56 10.98
CA ALA A 121 11.38 -1.10 10.90
C ALA A 121 12.34 -0.41 11.88
N LEU A 122 12.66 -1.05 13.02
CA LEU A 122 13.49 -0.46 14.07
C LEU A 122 14.88 0.01 13.59
N PRO A 123 15.65 -0.76 12.80
CA PRO A 123 16.95 -0.30 12.33
C PRO A 123 16.88 0.97 11.47
N LEU A 124 15.80 1.16 10.70
CA LEU A 124 15.63 2.35 9.86
C LEU A 124 15.40 3.61 10.67
N SER A 125 14.69 3.55 11.80
CA SER A 125 14.42 4.76 12.60
C SER A 125 15.70 5.33 13.23
N PHE A 126 16.77 4.54 13.30
CA PHE A 126 18.07 4.98 13.79
C PHE A 126 18.97 5.56 12.70
N ILE A 127 18.71 5.27 11.42
CA ILE A 127 19.52 5.77 10.30
C ILE A 127 19.32 7.28 10.17
N GLY A 128 20.41 8.03 10.08
CA GLY A 128 20.40 9.49 9.92
C GLY A 128 20.14 10.26 11.22
N THR A 129 19.92 9.57 12.35
CA THR A 129 19.76 10.20 13.68
C THR A 129 20.92 9.83 14.59
N ILE A 130 21.01 8.56 14.96
CA ILE A 130 22.05 8.02 15.87
C ILE A 130 23.00 7.05 15.16
N TRP A 131 22.66 6.58 13.96
CA TRP A 131 23.45 5.65 13.18
C TRP A 131 23.60 6.11 11.72
N TYR A 132 24.82 6.06 11.19
CA TYR A 132 25.17 6.54 9.86
C TYR A 132 25.94 5.47 9.08
N PRO A 133 25.27 4.37 8.66
CA PRO A 133 25.92 3.30 7.90
C PRO A 133 26.26 3.73 6.47
N SER A 134 27.03 2.93 5.73
CA SER A 134 27.22 3.21 4.29
C SER A 134 25.87 3.26 3.57
N VAL A 135 25.76 4.06 2.51
CA VAL A 135 24.51 4.23 1.74
C VAL A 135 24.00 2.88 1.19
N PHE A 136 24.91 2.00 0.76
CA PHE A 136 24.57 0.64 0.35
C PHE A 136 23.97 -0.19 1.51
N THR A 137 24.58 -0.12 2.70
CA THR A 137 24.07 -0.82 3.88
C THR A 137 22.69 -0.29 4.31
N ALA A 138 22.49 1.03 4.28
CA ALA A 138 21.17 1.64 4.52
C ALA A 138 20.12 1.09 3.54
N GLY A 139 20.48 0.95 2.27
CA GLY A 139 19.61 0.37 1.25
C GLY A 139 19.29 -1.10 1.49
N MET A 140 20.26 -1.91 1.93
CA MET A 140 19.98 -3.30 2.32
C MET A 140 18.98 -3.38 3.47
N ILE A 141 19.12 -2.51 4.48
CA ILE A 141 18.20 -2.44 5.61
C ILE A 141 16.81 -2.02 5.14
N ASN A 142 16.71 -1.04 4.23
CA ASN A 142 15.45 -0.65 3.61
C ASN A 142 14.77 -1.82 2.87
N GLY A 143 15.54 -2.59 2.10
CA GLY A 143 15.02 -3.79 1.44
C GLY A 143 14.52 -4.86 2.42
N ILE A 144 15.23 -5.06 3.55
CA ILE A 144 14.76 -5.95 4.64
C ILE A 144 13.44 -5.43 5.23
N HIS A 145 13.34 -4.12 5.49
CA HIS A 145 12.11 -3.52 5.98
C HIS A 145 10.94 -3.73 5.03
N ILE A 146 11.12 -3.50 3.73
CA ILE A 146 10.11 -3.76 2.69
C ILE A 146 9.62 -5.22 2.75
N LEU A 147 10.53 -6.19 2.93
CA LEU A 147 10.17 -7.61 3.08
C LEU A 147 9.38 -7.87 4.37
N THR A 148 9.82 -7.33 5.51
CA THR A 148 9.09 -7.46 6.77
C THR A 148 7.73 -6.76 6.75
N GLY A 149 7.58 -5.72 5.91
CA GLY A 149 6.32 -5.03 5.67
C GLY A 149 5.23 -5.92 5.08
N ILE A 150 5.58 -7.00 4.36
CA ILE A 150 4.60 -8.01 3.92
C ILE A 150 3.93 -8.69 5.12
N ALA A 151 4.71 -9.01 6.16
CA ALA A 151 4.19 -9.57 7.40
C ALA A 151 3.32 -8.55 8.15
N GLY A 152 3.71 -7.27 8.12
CA GLY A 152 2.90 -6.16 8.63
C GLY A 152 1.55 -6.01 7.91
N GLY A 153 1.55 -6.04 6.57
CA GLY A 153 0.33 -6.00 5.76
C GLY A 153 -0.59 -7.20 6.01
N LEU A 154 0.00 -8.39 6.18
CA LEU A 154 -0.74 -9.58 6.58
C LEU A 154 -1.38 -9.41 7.97
N ALA A 155 -0.61 -8.94 8.95
CA ALA A 155 -1.09 -8.70 10.30
C ALA A 155 -2.20 -7.65 10.34
N TYR A 156 -2.06 -6.58 9.54
CA TYR A 156 -3.10 -5.57 9.36
C TYR A 156 -4.39 -6.19 8.85
N ALA A 157 -4.32 -6.98 7.77
CA ALA A 157 -5.49 -7.66 7.20
C ALA A 157 -6.15 -8.62 8.20
N THR A 158 -5.37 -9.42 8.94
CA THR A 158 -5.91 -10.33 9.95
C THR A 158 -6.47 -9.60 11.17
N GLY A 159 -5.85 -8.49 11.59
CA GLY A 159 -6.33 -7.63 12.66
C GLY A 159 -7.72 -7.06 12.34
N PHE A 160 -7.89 -6.51 11.13
CA PHE A 160 -9.20 -6.07 10.65
C PHE A 160 -10.20 -7.22 10.48
N GLY A 161 -9.73 -8.42 10.12
CA GLY A 161 -10.56 -9.63 10.11
C GLY A 161 -11.11 -9.98 11.50
N ILE A 162 -10.30 -9.85 12.55
CA ILE A 162 -10.74 -10.05 13.95
C ILE A 162 -11.74 -8.96 14.34
N ILE A 163 -11.45 -7.70 14.05
CA ILE A 163 -12.35 -6.58 14.36
C ILE A 163 -13.71 -6.80 13.68
N GLY A 164 -13.70 -7.11 12.39
CA GLY A 164 -14.92 -7.40 11.62
C GLY A 164 -15.73 -8.56 12.18
N SER A 165 -15.08 -9.64 12.64
CA SER A 165 -15.76 -10.79 13.24
C SER A 165 -16.51 -10.48 14.55
N ARG A 166 -16.13 -9.40 15.24
CA ARG A 166 -16.76 -8.97 16.49
C ARG A 166 -17.81 -7.88 16.28
N LEU A 167 -17.86 -7.28 15.10
CA LEU A 167 -18.75 -6.17 14.77
C LEU A 167 -20.14 -6.69 14.39
N LYS A 168 -20.97 -6.99 15.40
CA LYS A 168 -22.35 -7.49 15.18
C LYS A 168 -23.33 -6.38 14.80
N ASN A 169 -23.19 -5.21 15.42
CA ASN A 169 -24.02 -4.02 15.16
C ASN A 169 -23.09 -2.85 14.84
N PRO A 170 -22.88 -2.51 13.55
CA PRO A 170 -21.98 -1.42 13.18
C PRO A 170 -22.55 -0.09 13.68
N GLY A 171 -21.80 0.61 14.53
CA GLY A 171 -22.11 1.98 14.93
C GLY A 171 -21.91 2.97 13.78
N TYR A 172 -22.24 4.25 14.02
CA TYR A 172 -22.15 5.31 13.01
C TYR A 172 -20.77 5.41 12.35
N PHE A 173 -19.70 5.36 13.16
CA PHE A 173 -18.31 5.38 12.66
C PHE A 173 -18.00 4.19 11.76
N SER A 174 -18.41 2.99 12.15
CA SER A 174 -18.20 1.79 11.32
C SER A 174 -18.98 1.87 10.02
N LEU A 175 -20.21 2.37 10.05
CA LEU A 175 -21.01 2.60 8.84
C LEU A 175 -20.36 3.63 7.91
N ALA A 176 -19.76 4.68 8.45
CA ALA A 176 -19.00 5.66 7.68
C ALA A 176 -17.80 5.04 6.95
N LEU A 177 -17.03 4.22 7.66
CA LEU A 177 -15.89 3.51 7.07
C LEU A 177 -16.34 2.46 6.04
N ILE A 178 -17.45 1.78 6.28
CA ILE A 178 -18.06 0.87 5.30
C ILE A 178 -18.50 1.63 4.05
N ALA A 179 -19.15 2.78 4.21
CA ALA A 179 -19.58 3.64 3.11
C ALA A 179 -18.40 4.14 2.26
N LEU A 180 -17.30 4.53 2.91
CA LEU A 180 -16.05 4.90 2.24
C LEU A 180 -15.45 3.69 1.50
N GLY A 181 -15.39 2.52 2.16
CA GLY A 181 -14.84 1.29 1.60
C GLY A 181 -15.60 0.79 0.36
N LYS A 182 -16.93 0.96 0.31
CA LYS A 182 -17.76 0.65 -0.87
C LYS A 182 -17.41 1.51 -2.10
N ARG A 183 -16.74 2.66 -1.89
CA ARG A 183 -16.41 3.68 -2.90
C ARG A 183 -14.92 4.03 -2.85
N SER A 184 -14.09 3.04 -2.52
CA SER A 184 -12.68 3.24 -2.23
C SER A 184 -11.88 3.76 -3.43
N LEU A 185 -12.24 3.42 -4.67
CA LEU A 185 -11.55 3.91 -5.87
C LEU A 185 -11.84 5.39 -6.09
N THR A 186 -13.11 5.80 -5.98
CA THR A 186 -13.50 7.22 -6.07
C THR A 186 -12.76 8.05 -5.03
N PHE A 187 -12.79 7.64 -3.77
CA PHE A 187 -12.18 8.43 -2.69
C PHE A 187 -10.65 8.32 -2.63
N PHE A 188 -10.06 7.23 -3.12
CA PHE A 188 -8.63 7.16 -3.34
C PHE A 188 -8.18 8.25 -4.33
N VAL A 189 -8.82 8.32 -5.51
CA VAL A 189 -8.47 9.33 -6.52
C VAL A 189 -8.76 10.74 -6.02
N LEU A 190 -9.86 10.96 -5.30
CA LEU A 190 -10.15 12.27 -4.71
C LEU A 190 -9.08 12.69 -3.69
N ASN A 191 -8.68 11.80 -2.78
CA ASN A 191 -7.66 12.09 -1.78
C ASN A 191 -6.32 12.41 -2.43
N GLU A 192 -5.86 11.58 -3.38
CA GLU A 192 -4.62 11.81 -4.12
C GLU A 192 -4.67 13.14 -4.89
N ALA A 193 -5.76 13.43 -5.59
CA ALA A 193 -5.92 14.68 -6.33
C ALA A 193 -5.86 15.90 -5.40
N LEU A 194 -6.55 15.87 -4.26
CA LEU A 194 -6.51 16.95 -3.29
C LEU A 194 -5.13 17.10 -2.66
N LEU A 195 -4.46 16.00 -2.28
CA LEU A 195 -3.09 16.04 -1.75
C LEU A 195 -2.12 16.64 -2.77
N VAL A 196 -2.20 16.27 -4.04
CA VAL A 196 -1.40 16.87 -5.11
C VAL A 196 -1.71 18.36 -5.25
N ILE A 197 -2.98 18.76 -5.31
CA ILE A 197 -3.37 20.17 -5.46
C ILE A 197 -2.85 21.01 -4.29
N PHE A 198 -2.97 20.53 -3.06
CA PHE A 198 -2.53 21.28 -1.88
C PHE A 198 -1.01 21.24 -1.68
N LEU A 199 -0.40 20.05 -1.70
CA LEU A 199 0.96 19.86 -1.22
C LEU A 199 2.02 19.83 -2.33
N SER A 200 1.66 19.64 -3.59
CA SER A 200 2.65 19.56 -4.67
C SER A 200 3.26 20.94 -4.97
N PRO A 201 4.59 21.01 -5.19
CA PRO A 201 5.25 22.23 -5.65
C PRO A 201 4.73 22.79 -6.98
N VAL A 202 4.12 21.95 -7.79
CA VAL A 202 3.60 22.30 -9.12
C VAL A 202 2.15 22.80 -9.05
N ALA A 203 1.54 22.80 -7.85
CA ALA A 203 0.18 23.27 -7.58
C ALA A 203 0.18 24.42 -6.56
N PHE A 204 -0.39 24.26 -5.36
CA PHE A 204 -0.38 25.31 -4.33
C PHE A 204 0.90 25.36 -3.48
N ASP A 205 1.80 24.38 -3.61
CA ASP A 205 3.09 24.31 -2.91
C ASP A 205 3.01 24.50 -1.38
N LEU A 206 1.88 24.14 -0.75
CA LEU A 206 1.81 24.21 0.72
C LEU A 206 2.85 23.28 1.35
N GLY A 207 3.19 22.17 0.68
CA GLY A 207 4.19 21.21 1.16
C GLY A 207 5.58 21.82 1.37
N GLY A 208 5.98 22.80 0.54
CA GLY A 208 7.25 23.52 0.71
C GLY A 208 7.22 24.60 1.79
N HIS A 209 6.03 25.01 2.24
CA HIS A 209 5.85 26.17 3.12
C HIS A 209 5.30 25.83 4.52
N VAL A 210 4.81 24.61 4.73
CA VAL A 210 4.21 24.18 5.98
C VAL A 210 5.06 23.13 6.70
N SER A 211 4.93 23.05 8.02
CA SER A 211 5.58 21.99 8.79
C SER A 211 4.95 20.63 8.48
N ASN A 212 5.72 19.55 8.67
CA ASN A 212 5.22 18.17 8.52
C ASN A 212 3.95 17.90 9.34
N ALA A 213 3.82 18.53 10.52
CA ALA A 213 2.62 18.41 11.36
C ALA A 213 1.39 19.05 10.70
N LEU A 214 1.54 20.21 10.06
CA LEU A 214 0.44 20.87 9.37
C LEU A 214 0.08 20.14 8.07
N ALA A 215 1.07 19.63 7.33
CA ALA A 215 0.84 18.76 6.17
C ALA A 215 0.03 17.51 6.55
N ALA A 216 0.37 16.87 7.68
CA ALA A 216 -0.39 15.74 8.22
C ALA A 216 -1.83 16.14 8.59
N LEU A 217 -2.03 17.32 9.18
CA LEU A 217 -3.37 17.84 9.49
C LEU A 217 -4.21 18.03 8.23
N ILE A 218 -3.62 18.60 7.17
CA ILE A 218 -4.29 18.76 5.86
C ILE A 218 -4.72 17.39 5.32
N ALA A 219 -3.84 16.39 5.36
CA ALA A 219 -4.16 15.03 4.92
C ALA A 219 -5.32 14.41 5.73
N ILE A 220 -5.33 14.61 7.05
CA ILE A 220 -6.43 14.16 7.92
C ILE A 220 -7.74 14.86 7.56
N CYS A 221 -7.72 16.18 7.32
CA CYS A 221 -8.91 16.94 6.90
C CYS A 221 -9.47 16.44 5.56
N ILE A 222 -8.60 16.19 4.58
CA ILE A 222 -8.98 15.60 3.27
C ILE A 222 -9.63 14.23 3.47
N TRP A 223 -9.03 13.38 4.32
CA TRP A 223 -9.59 12.06 4.60
C TRP A 223 -10.95 12.13 5.30
N ILE A 224 -11.12 13.02 6.29
CA ILE A 224 -12.41 13.25 6.97
C ILE A 224 -13.46 13.74 5.97
N LEU A 225 -13.12 14.67 5.08
CA LEU A 225 -14.00 15.14 4.02
C LEU A 225 -14.48 13.96 3.16
N SER A 226 -13.57 13.07 2.75
CA SER A 226 -13.92 11.86 2.00
C SER A 226 -14.86 10.93 2.77
N VAL A 227 -14.68 10.76 4.08
CA VAL A 227 -15.60 9.98 4.93
C VAL A 227 -17.00 10.62 4.97
N ILE A 228 -17.09 11.94 5.12
CA ILE A 228 -18.37 12.68 5.14
C ILE A 228 -19.07 12.55 3.79
N LEU A 229 -18.36 12.78 2.69
CA LEU A 229 -18.90 12.63 1.34
C LEU A 229 -19.38 11.20 1.09
N ALA A 230 -18.63 10.19 1.54
CA ALA A 230 -19.04 8.80 1.43
C ALA A 230 -20.34 8.51 2.17
N LEU A 231 -20.53 9.08 3.37
CA LEU A 231 -21.77 8.99 4.14
C LEU A 231 -22.96 9.65 3.43
N ILE A 232 -22.75 10.84 2.84
CA ILE A 232 -23.80 11.53 2.07
C ILE A 232 -24.21 10.66 0.88
N MET A 233 -23.25 10.09 0.16
CA MET A 233 -23.51 9.18 -0.94
C MET A 233 -24.21 7.90 -0.50
N GLU A 234 -23.84 7.35 0.66
CA GLU A 234 -24.51 6.17 1.24
C GLU A 234 -25.96 6.48 1.59
N LYS A 235 -26.23 7.61 2.23
CA LYS A 235 -27.60 8.06 2.55
C LYS A 235 -28.46 8.23 1.30
N ASN A 236 -27.86 8.66 0.19
CA ASN A 236 -28.53 8.86 -1.08
C ASN A 236 -28.51 7.62 -1.99
N ASN A 237 -28.02 6.46 -1.51
CA ASN A 237 -27.85 5.23 -2.29
C ASN A 237 -27.05 5.41 -3.60
N LEU A 238 -26.11 6.35 -3.63
CA LEU A 238 -25.28 6.66 -4.81
C LEU A 238 -24.05 5.77 -4.84
N ASN A 239 -23.71 5.20 -6.00
CA ASN A 239 -22.43 4.53 -6.21
C ASN A 239 -21.33 5.56 -6.49
N GLY A 240 -20.07 5.18 -6.22
CA GLY A 240 -18.93 6.02 -6.58
C GLY A 240 -18.77 6.15 -8.11
N PRO A 241 -18.54 7.36 -8.66
CA PRO A 241 -18.45 7.58 -10.10
C PRO A 241 -17.37 6.71 -10.78
N LEU A 242 -16.21 6.55 -10.14
CA LEU A 242 -15.12 5.76 -10.72
C LEU A 242 -15.40 4.26 -10.64
N GLU A 243 -16.12 3.79 -9.62
CA GLU A 243 -16.58 2.41 -9.55
C GLU A 243 -17.57 2.11 -10.67
N ILE A 244 -18.48 3.03 -10.99
CA ILE A 244 -19.40 2.91 -12.13
C ILE A 244 -18.60 2.86 -13.44
N LEU A 245 -17.64 3.79 -13.62
CA LEU A 245 -16.80 3.85 -14.82
C LEU A 245 -16.00 2.55 -15.00
N LEU A 246 -15.34 2.07 -13.94
CA LEU A 246 -14.56 0.84 -13.97
C LEU A 246 -15.44 -0.36 -14.33
N ARG A 247 -16.61 -0.49 -13.70
CA ARG A 247 -17.57 -1.55 -14.03
C ARG A 247 -17.97 -1.46 -15.50
N ARG A 248 -18.26 -0.27 -16.02
CA ARG A 248 -18.62 -0.06 -17.43
C ARG A 248 -17.48 -0.45 -18.38
N LEU A 249 -16.22 -0.16 -18.03
CA LEU A 249 -15.07 -0.50 -18.87
C LEU A 249 -14.72 -1.99 -18.84
N VAL A 250 -14.85 -2.65 -17.69
CA VAL A 250 -14.52 -4.07 -17.52
C VAL A 250 -15.64 -4.98 -18.03
N TYR A 251 -16.90 -4.62 -17.78
CA TYR A 251 -18.07 -5.43 -18.14
C TYR A 251 -18.69 -5.07 -19.49
N LYS A 252 -18.19 -4.04 -20.19
CA LYS A 252 -18.49 -3.89 -21.63
C LYS A 252 -17.84 -5.05 -22.39
N LYS A 253 -18.61 -6.13 -22.51
CA LYS A 253 -18.59 -7.06 -23.63
C LYS A 253 -19.90 -6.87 -24.38
#